data_AF-A0A5E8CK67-F1
#
_entry.id   AF-A0A5E8CK67-F1
#
_cell.length_a   1.000
_cell.length_b   1.000
_cell.length_c   1.000
_cell.angle_alpha   90.00
_cell.angle_beta   90.00
_cell.angle_gamma   90.00
#
_symmetry.space_group_name_H-M   'P 1'
#
loop_
_entity.id
_entity.type
_entity.pdbx_description
1 polymer ?
#
loop_
_entity_poly.entity_id
_entity_poly.type
_entity_poly.pdbx_seq_one_letter_code
_entity_poly.pdbx_strand_id
1 'polypeptide(L)'
;MIFTKGKAKIDIEPLQDESESVFNSRAELILKIKIKNGDKYNDIELEKFSKIWANIKYRGCRYNSSIYNLIRSFTNDLSMNIVDYNPPKSSNSSNN
;
A
#
# COMPACT_ATOMS: atom_id res chain seq x y z
N MET A 1 6.40 -3.55 -16.74
CA MET A 1 7.73 -4.23 -16.72
C MET A 1 7.53 -5.53 -15.96
N ILE A 2 7.93 -6.69 -16.52
CA ILE A 2 7.53 -8.00 -15.95
C ILE A 2 8.49 -8.42 -14.84
N PHE A 3 7.98 -8.60 -13.62
CA PHE A 3 8.75 -9.19 -12.51
C PHE A 3 8.49 -10.69 -12.42
N THR A 4 9.58 -11.47 -12.34
CA THR A 4 9.53 -12.92 -12.16
C THR A 4 10.28 -13.34 -10.90
N LYS A 5 9.59 -14.08 -10.02
CA LYS A 5 10.20 -14.84 -8.93
C LYS A 5 9.53 -16.20 -8.86
N GLY A 6 10.24 -17.25 -9.30
CA GLY A 6 9.63 -18.58 -9.50
C GLY A 6 8.59 -18.59 -10.64
N LYS A 7 7.39 -19.13 -10.39
CA LYS A 7 6.29 -19.19 -11.38
C LYS A 7 5.40 -17.93 -11.39
N ALA A 8 5.60 -16.98 -10.47
CA ALA A 8 4.78 -15.79 -10.40
C ALA A 8 5.30 -14.73 -11.39
N LYS A 9 4.46 -14.38 -12.37
CA LYS A 9 4.59 -13.16 -13.18
C LYS A 9 3.72 -12.08 -12.55
N ILE A 10 4.28 -10.90 -12.37
CA ILE A 10 3.52 -9.71 -12.02
C ILE A 10 3.74 -8.70 -13.13
N ASP A 11 2.64 -8.25 -13.71
CA ASP A 11 2.64 -7.06 -14.56
C ASP A 11 2.23 -5.89 -13.69
N ILE A 12 3.18 -4.98 -13.45
CA ILE A 12 2.92 -3.72 -12.76
C ILE A 12 3.47 -2.58 -13.59
N GLU A 13 2.70 -1.51 -13.62
CA GLU A 13 3.10 -0.27 -14.24
C GLU A 13 4.01 0.52 -13.29
N PRO A 14 5.17 0.98 -13.79
CA PRO A 14 5.98 1.93 -13.05
C PRO A 14 5.25 3.28 -12.96
N LEU A 15 5.35 3.96 -11.82
CA LEU A 15 4.89 5.35 -11.71
C LEU A 15 5.90 6.31 -12.36
N GLN A 16 5.40 7.43 -12.91
CA GLN A 16 6.23 8.42 -13.61
C GLN A 16 7.45 8.91 -12.80
N ASP A 17 7.28 9.07 -11.48
CA ASP A 17 8.33 9.61 -10.60
C ASP A 17 8.83 8.59 -9.57
N GLU A 18 8.63 7.29 -9.78
CA GLU A 18 9.18 6.30 -8.85
C GLU A 18 10.59 5.85 -9.24
N SER A 19 11.48 5.84 -8.25
CA SER A 19 12.79 5.20 -8.40
C SER A 19 12.64 3.69 -8.53
N GLU A 20 13.58 3.05 -9.22
CA GLU A 20 13.64 1.59 -9.38
C GLU A 20 13.55 0.81 -8.06
N SER A 21 14.16 1.32 -6.98
CA SER A 21 14.11 0.69 -5.65
C SER A 21 12.68 0.64 -5.07
N VAL A 22 11.89 1.69 -5.28
CA VAL A 22 10.48 1.77 -4.86
C VAL A 22 9.63 0.82 -5.70
N PHE A 23 9.87 0.78 -7.01
CA PHE A 23 9.21 -0.16 -7.91
C PHE A 23 9.46 -1.62 -7.53
N ASN A 24 10.73 -1.99 -7.31
CA ASN A 24 11.12 -3.34 -6.88
C ASN A 24 10.45 -3.71 -5.55
N SER A 25 10.43 -2.78 -4.60
CA SER A 25 9.83 -3.04 -3.29
C SER A 25 8.31 -3.22 -3.37
N ARG A 26 7.64 -2.51 -4.29
CA ARG A 26 6.21 -2.72 -4.58
C ARG A 26 5.95 -4.09 -5.21
N ALA A 27 6.79 -4.50 -6.17
CA ALA A 27 6.69 -5.83 -6.79
C ALA A 27 6.82 -6.94 -5.73
N GLU A 28 7.78 -6.80 -4.81
CA GLU A 28 7.96 -7.70 -3.69
C GLU A 28 6.75 -7.75 -2.75
N LEU A 29 6.13 -6.61 -2.46
CA LEU A 29 4.91 -6.57 -1.65
C LEU A 29 3.79 -7.35 -2.33
N ILE A 30 3.57 -7.15 -3.63
CA ILE A 30 2.53 -7.87 -4.38
C ILE A 30 2.78 -9.39 -4.32
N LEU A 31 4.02 -9.84 -4.50
CA LEU A 31 4.38 -11.26 -4.34
C LEU A 31 4.03 -11.77 -2.94
N LYS A 32 4.38 -11.02 -1.90
CA LYS A 32 4.06 -11.39 -0.51
C LYS A 32 2.55 -11.52 -0.29
N ILE A 33 1.75 -10.59 -0.83
CA ILE A 33 0.29 -10.63 -0.69
C ILE A 33 -0.27 -11.87 -1.40
N LYS A 34 0.14 -12.12 -2.66
CA LYS A 34 -0.30 -13.31 -3.43
C LYS A 34 0.05 -14.61 -2.71
N ILE A 35 1.28 -14.73 -2.19
CA ILE A 35 1.70 -15.94 -1.45
C ILE A 35 0.89 -16.11 -0.16
N LYS A 36 0.65 -15.03 0.59
CA LYS A 36 -0.05 -15.10 1.89
C LYS A 36 -1.57 -15.29 1.77
N ASN A 37 -2.18 -14.76 0.71
CA ASN A 37 -3.65 -14.70 0.58
C ASN A 37 -4.20 -15.51 -0.61
N GLY A 38 -3.34 -16.17 -1.39
CA GLY A 38 -3.74 -16.84 -2.62
C GLY A 38 -4.41 -15.87 -3.60
N ASP A 39 -5.53 -16.30 -4.18
CA ASP A 39 -6.30 -15.55 -5.17
C ASP A 39 -7.36 -14.61 -4.56
N LYS A 40 -7.24 -14.28 -3.26
CA LYS A 40 -8.20 -13.41 -2.57
C LYS A 40 -8.31 -12.01 -3.19
N TYR A 41 -7.22 -11.51 -3.75
CA TYR A 41 -7.16 -10.17 -4.33
C TYR A 41 -6.77 -10.26 -5.80
N ASN A 42 -7.46 -9.51 -6.65
CA ASN A 42 -7.12 -9.43 -8.06
C ASN A 42 -5.95 -8.45 -8.32
N ASP A 43 -5.44 -8.44 -9.55
CA ASP A 43 -4.26 -7.63 -9.90
C ASP A 43 -4.48 -6.11 -9.70
N ILE A 44 -5.70 -5.60 -9.94
CA ILE A 44 -6.04 -4.19 -9.74
C ILE A 44 -5.97 -3.83 -8.24
N GLU A 45 -6.50 -4.68 -7.38
CA GLU A 45 -6.44 -4.50 -5.92
C GLU A 45 -5.00 -4.54 -5.41
N LEU A 46 -4.21 -5.51 -5.90
CA LEU A 46 -2.81 -5.67 -5.53
C LEU A 46 -1.98 -4.47 -5.94
N GLU A 47 -2.19 -3.95 -7.15
CA GLU A 47 -1.54 -2.75 -7.62
C GLU A 47 -1.92 -1.55 -6.74
N LYS A 48 -3.21 -1.36 -6.44
CA LYS A 48 -3.70 -0.32 -5.55
C LYS A 48 -3.07 -0.41 -4.16
N PHE A 49 -2.99 -1.60 -3.56
CA PHE A 49 -2.36 -1.79 -2.26
C PHE A 49 -0.87 -1.47 -2.29
N SER A 50 -0.17 -1.85 -3.36
CA SER A 50 1.26 -1.53 -3.53
C SER A 50 1.54 -0.03 -3.61
N LYS A 51 0.69 0.72 -4.32
CA LYS A 51 0.77 2.18 -4.44
C LYS A 51 0.52 2.86 -3.09
N ILE A 52 -0.53 2.44 -2.37
CA ILE A 52 -0.85 2.97 -1.04
C ILE A 52 0.30 2.70 -0.06
N TRP A 53 0.82 1.48 -0.03
CA TRP A 53 1.96 1.13 0.82
C TRP A 53 3.19 1.99 0.52
N ALA A 54 3.52 2.18 -0.75
CA ALA A 54 4.66 3.00 -1.15
C ALA A 54 4.48 4.46 -0.71
N ASN A 55 3.27 5.01 -0.82
CA ASN A 55 2.96 6.35 -0.33
C ASN A 55 3.12 6.46 1.19
N ILE A 56 2.68 5.46 1.96
CA ILE A 56 2.87 5.44 3.41
C ILE A 56 4.37 5.38 3.75
N LYS A 57 5.11 4.44 3.14
CA LYS A 57 6.49 4.14 3.51
C LYS A 57 7.50 5.20 3.07
N TYR A 58 7.40 5.68 1.82
CA TYR A 58 8.41 6.56 1.23
C TYR A 58 8.00 8.03 1.22
N ARG A 59 6.69 8.33 1.28
CA ARG A 59 6.17 9.71 1.26
C ARG A 59 5.53 10.14 2.58
N GLY A 60 5.39 9.24 3.56
CA GLY A 60 4.76 9.53 4.84
C GLY A 60 3.28 9.89 4.73
N CYS A 61 2.62 9.48 3.64
CA CYS A 61 1.20 9.80 3.43
C CYS A 61 0.32 9.12 4.47
N ARG A 62 -0.66 9.86 4.98
CA ARG A 62 -1.65 9.34 5.92
C ARG A 62 -2.87 8.83 5.18
N TYR A 63 -3.39 7.69 5.61
CA TYR A 63 -4.63 7.09 5.14
C TYR A 63 -5.55 6.84 6.32
N ASN A 64 -6.83 6.52 6.05
CA ASN A 64 -7.74 6.12 7.11
C ASN A 64 -7.24 4.85 7.82
N SER A 65 -7.67 4.66 9.07
CA SER A 65 -7.22 3.54 9.91
C SER A 65 -7.51 2.18 9.29
N SER A 66 -8.64 2.02 8.59
CA SER A 66 -9.02 0.76 7.94
C SER A 66 -8.05 0.36 6.81
N ILE A 67 -7.70 1.31 5.94
CA ILE A 67 -6.72 1.13 4.86
C ILE A 67 -5.34 0.88 5.46
N TYR A 68 -4.94 1.69 6.44
CA TYR A 68 -3.64 1.52 7.10
C TYR A 68 -3.50 0.12 7.73
N ASN A 69 -4.50 -0.33 8.47
CA ASN A 69 -4.53 -1.66 9.09
C ASN A 69 -4.53 -2.78 8.05
N LEU A 70 -5.25 -2.61 6.94
CA LEU A 70 -5.23 -3.55 5.83
C LEU A 70 -3.81 -3.68 5.25
N ILE A 71 -3.14 -2.57 4.95
CA ILE A 71 -1.77 -2.61 4.43
C ILE A 71 -0.79 -3.20 5.46
N ARG A 72 -0.90 -2.82 6.73
CA ARG A 72 -0.08 -3.38 7.82
C ARG A 72 -0.31 -4.88 8.00
N SER A 73 -1.49 -5.41 7.67
CA SER A 73 -1.73 -6.85 7.67
C SER A 73 -0.91 -7.62 6.63
N PHE A 74 -0.44 -6.93 5.58
CA PHE A 74 0.42 -7.50 4.54
C PHE A 74 1.91 -7.43 4.90
N THR A 75 2.31 -6.46 5.71
CA THR A 75 3.72 -6.20 6.01
C THR A 75 3.93 -5.55 7.38
N ASN A 76 4.97 -6.00 8.08
CA ASN A 76 5.32 -5.51 9.43
C ASN A 76 6.36 -4.38 9.40
N ASP A 77 6.67 -3.83 8.23
CA ASP A 77 7.72 -2.83 8.03
C ASP A 77 7.22 -1.37 8.06
N LEU A 78 5.96 -1.15 8.42
CA LEU A 78 5.39 0.18 8.62
C LEU A 78 5.63 0.64 10.07
N SER A 79 6.37 1.74 10.22
CA SER A 79 6.77 2.31 11.51
C SER A 79 5.70 3.20 12.18
N MET A 80 4.66 3.62 11.45
CA MET A 80 3.60 4.46 12.03
C MET A 80 2.82 3.70 13.12
N ASN A 81 2.71 4.32 14.29
CA ASN A 81 1.80 3.86 15.32
C ASN A 81 0.40 4.42 15.01
N ILE A 82 -0.64 3.57 15.13
CA ILE A 82 -2.05 3.91 14.83
C ILE A 82 -2.53 5.12 15.66
N VAL A 83 -1.87 5.38 16.78
CA VAL A 83 -2.17 6.46 17.74
C VAL A 83 -1.99 7.86 17.14
N ASP A 84 -1.25 8.02 16.02
CA ASP A 84 -1.05 9.32 15.37
C ASP A 84 -2.20 9.75 14.44
N TYR A 85 -3.25 8.93 14.32
CA TYR A 85 -4.46 9.32 13.60
C TYR A 85 -5.35 10.21 14.49
N ASN A 86 -5.06 11.51 14.51
CA ASN A 86 -6.05 12.52 14.86
C ASN A 86 -6.85 12.84 13.59
N PRO A 87 -8.09 12.33 13.43
CA PRO A 87 -8.94 12.81 12.34
C PRO A 87 -9.10 14.32 12.49
N PRO A 88 -9.11 15.10 11.39
CA PRO A 88 -9.44 16.51 11.47
C PRO A 88 -10.77 16.63 12.21
N LYS A 89 -10.78 17.43 13.29
CA LYS A 89 -12.03 17.76 13.99
C LYS A 89 -12.99 18.29 12.92
N SER A 90 -14.11 17.59 12.72
CA SER A 90 -15.18 18.11 11.88
C SER A 90 -15.60 19.44 12.47
N SER A 91 -15.25 20.54 11.81
CA SER A 91 -15.82 21.84 12.10
C SER A 91 -17.28 21.81 11.64
N ASN A 92 -18.16 21.29 12.50
CA ASN A 92 -19.58 21.58 12.40
C ASN A 92 -19.73 23.07 12.74
N SER A 93 -19.62 23.94 11.74
CA SER A 93 -20.19 25.28 11.82
C SER A 93 -21.70 25.12 11.64
N SER A 94 -22.39 24.75 12.71
CA SER A 94 -23.82 24.99 12.81
C SER A 94 -24.00 26.50 12.92
N ASN A 95 -24.20 27.16 11.77
CA ASN A 95 -24.73 28.51 11.77
C ASN A 95 -26.23 28.38 11.99
N ASN A 96 -26.66 28.70 13.22
CA ASN A 96 -28.02 29.15 13.52
C ASN A 96 -28.27 30.51 12.87
#